data_AF-A0A4Y5SQI7-F1
#
_entry.id   AF-A0A4Y5SQI7-F1
#
_cell.length_a   1.000
_cell.length_b   1.000
_cell.length_c   1.000
_cell.angle_alpha   90.00
_cell.angle_beta   90.00
_cell.angle_gamma   90.00
#
_symmetry.space_group_name_H-M   'P 1'
#
loop_
_entity.id
_entity.type
_entity.pdbx_description
1 polymer ?
#
loop_
_entity_poly.entity_id
_entity_poly.type
_entity_poly.pdbx_seq_one_letter_code
_entity_poly.pdbx_strand_id
1 'polypeptide(L)'
;MIIAKPCVTMKGVVISGYSWERQVKIDLTRTAQCLREKGYTVKKLLPGMMLILEMDGYETSVYPSGKIIIKLLEDSKKGEELARIIYDCAGVLEVIS
;
A
#
# COMPACT_ATOMS: atom_id res chain seq x y z
N MET A 1 3.31 -9.22 -10.06
CA MET A 1 4.62 -8.80 -9.52
C MET A 1 4.50 -7.56 -8.62
N ILE A 2 5.17 -7.54 -7.47
CA ILE A 2 5.33 -6.32 -6.63
C ILE A 2 6.70 -5.70 -6.92
N ILE A 3 6.73 -4.39 -7.15
CA ILE A 3 7.98 -3.64 -7.37
C ILE A 3 8.11 -2.59 -6.26
N ALA A 4 9.15 -2.71 -5.42
CA ALA A 4 9.52 -1.71 -4.43
C ALA A 4 10.78 -0.95 -4.89
N LYS A 5 10.71 0.38 -4.91
CA LYS A 5 11.83 1.26 -5.30
C LYS A 5 12.05 2.36 -4.26
N PRO A 6 13.31 2.69 -3.95
CA PRO A 6 13.60 3.85 -3.11
C PRO A 6 13.15 5.14 -3.79
N CYS A 7 12.60 6.06 -3.01
CA CYS A 7 12.18 7.39 -3.41
C CYS A 7 13.02 8.42 -2.65
N VAL A 8 14.12 8.83 -3.28
CA VAL A 8 15.14 9.71 -2.68
C VAL A 8 14.53 11.04 -2.22
N THR A 9 13.62 11.61 -3.01
CA THR A 9 12.98 12.91 -2.71
C THR A 9 12.16 12.89 -1.42
N MET A 10 11.52 11.76 -1.10
CA MET A 10 10.66 11.63 0.10
C MET A 10 11.35 10.86 1.24
N LYS A 11 12.61 10.47 1.05
CA LYS A 11 13.32 9.47 1.89
C LYS A 11 12.43 8.26 2.19
N GLY A 12 11.74 7.75 1.17
CA GLY A 12 10.70 6.74 1.32
C GLY A 12 10.87 5.57 0.37
N VAL A 13 9.92 4.64 0.41
CA VAL A 13 9.78 3.58 -0.59
C VAL A 13 8.49 3.79 -1.36
N VAL A 14 8.57 3.71 -2.69
CA VAL A 14 7.40 3.65 -3.57
C VAL A 14 7.22 2.21 -4.01
N ILE A 15 6.04 1.66 -3.77
CA ILE A 15 5.67 0.30 -4.13
C ILE A 15 4.56 0.35 -5.18
N SER A 16 4.61 -0.56 -6.14
CA SER A 16 3.55 -0.73 -7.14
C SER A 16 3.27 -2.20 -7.38
N GLY A 17 1.99 -2.57 -7.26
CA GLY A 17 1.48 -3.87 -7.67
C GLY A 17 1.22 -3.84 -9.17
N TYR A 18 1.87 -4.75 -9.91
CA TYR A 18 1.73 -4.86 -11.35
C TYR A 18 1.21 -6.24 -11.73
N SER A 19 0.27 -6.27 -12.67
CA SER A 19 -0.26 -7.49 -13.26
C SER A 19 -0.32 -7.32 -14.78
N TRP A 20 0.12 -8.35 -15.50
CA TRP A 20 0.09 -8.38 -16.96
C TRP A 20 -1.32 -8.65 -17.51
N GLU A 21 -2.17 -9.31 -16.73
CA GLU A 21 -3.48 -9.79 -17.18
C GLU A 21 -4.63 -8.85 -16.81
N ARG A 22 -4.51 -8.13 -15.69
CA ARG A 22 -5.62 -7.34 -15.13
C ARG A 22 -5.15 -6.00 -14.56
N GLN A 23 -5.98 -4.98 -14.71
CA GLN A 23 -5.73 -3.71 -14.05
C GLN A 23 -5.89 -3.87 -12.53
N VAL A 24 -4.87 -3.46 -11.78
CA VAL A 24 -4.95 -3.41 -10.31
C VAL A 24 -5.86 -2.25 -9.91
N LYS A 25 -6.98 -2.57 -9.27
CA LYS A 25 -7.93 -1.58 -8.73
C LYS A 25 -8.24 -1.95 -7.28
N ILE A 26 -7.91 -1.05 -6.38
CA ILE A 26 -8.11 -1.23 -4.94
C ILE A 26 -9.37 -0.49 -4.49
N ASP A 27 -10.28 -1.20 -3.80
CA ASP A 27 -11.35 -0.58 -3.02
C ASP A 27 -10.77 -0.10 -1.69
N LEU A 28 -10.54 1.21 -1.57
CA LEU A 28 -9.93 1.79 -0.39
C LEU A 28 -10.81 1.68 0.86
N THR A 29 -12.14 1.63 0.72
CA THR A 29 -13.06 1.51 1.86
C THR A 29 -12.95 0.13 2.48
N ARG A 30 -13.04 -0.93 1.66
CA ARG A 30 -12.87 -2.31 2.12
C ARG A 30 -11.47 -2.55 2.67
N THR A 31 -10.45 -2.05 1.97
CA THR A 31 -9.05 -2.17 2.40
C THR A 31 -8.83 -1.49 3.76
N ALA A 32 -9.36 -0.28 3.96
CA ALA A 32 -9.26 0.43 5.24
C ALA A 32 -9.97 -0.31 6.38
N GLN A 33 -11.12 -0.93 6.11
CA GLN A 33 -11.82 -1.74 7.11
C GLN A 33 -10.98 -2.94 7.55
N CYS A 34 -10.49 -3.75 6.59
CA CYS A 34 -9.61 -4.88 6.89
C CYS A 34 -8.37 -4.46 7.68
N LEU A 35 -7.74 -3.35 7.31
CA LEU A 35 -6.55 -2.85 8.00
C LEU A 35 -6.85 -2.41 9.44
N ARG A 36 -8.01 -1.82 9.72
CA ARG A 36 -8.44 -1.53 11.10
C ARG A 36 -8.65 -2.80 11.91
N GLU A 37 -9.26 -3.82 11.32
CA GLU A 37 -9.47 -5.12 11.97
C GLU A 37 -8.14 -5.81 12.29
N LYS A 38 -7.10 -5.59 11.47
CA LYS A 38 -5.72 -6.02 11.74
C LYS A 38 -4.93 -5.12 12.71
N GLY A 39 -5.56 -4.06 13.25
CA GLY A 39 -4.97 -3.18 14.26
C GLY A 39 -4.17 -1.99 13.73
N TYR A 40 -4.23 -1.69 12.43
CA TYR A 40 -3.55 -0.52 11.85
C TYR A 40 -4.35 0.77 12.02
N THR A 41 -3.64 1.87 12.23
CA THR A 41 -4.25 3.19 12.39
C THR A 41 -4.55 3.82 11.03
N VAL A 42 -5.84 3.99 10.72
CA VAL A 42 -6.29 4.77 9.55
C VAL A 42 -6.35 6.25 9.92
N LYS A 43 -5.42 7.04 9.39
CA LYS A 43 -5.38 8.50 9.59
C LYS A 43 -6.40 9.24 8.72
N LYS A 44 -6.58 8.81 7.47
CA LYS A 44 -7.50 9.45 6.51
C LYS A 44 -7.97 8.47 5.46
N LEU A 45 -9.25 8.51 5.10
CA LEU A 45 -9.82 7.72 4.01
C LEU A 45 -10.57 8.65 3.05
N LEU A 46 -10.14 8.68 1.79
CA LEU A 46 -10.82 9.31 0.67
C LEU A 46 -11.09 8.21 -0.39
N PRO A 47 -12.28 7.58 -0.40
CA PRO A 47 -12.54 6.32 -1.11
C PRO A 47 -12.12 6.27 -2.59
N GLY A 48 -12.22 7.39 -3.31
CA GLY A 48 -11.83 7.48 -4.73
C GLY A 48 -10.44 8.05 -5.00
N MET A 49 -9.68 8.42 -3.96
CA MET A 49 -8.43 9.19 -4.14
C MET A 49 -7.25 8.57 -3.40
N MET A 50 -7.36 8.34 -2.09
CA MET A 50 -6.23 7.94 -1.26
C MET A 50 -6.67 7.46 0.13
N LEU A 51 -5.93 6.51 0.66
CA LEU A 51 -5.98 6.05 2.05
C LEU A 51 -4.64 6.37 2.71
N ILE A 52 -4.65 7.03 3.88
CA ILE A 52 -3.47 7.30 4.70
C ILE A 52 -3.55 6.45 5.97
N LEU A 53 -2.48 5.72 6.22
CA LEU A 53 -2.30 4.79 7.32
C LEU A 53 -1.04 5.15 8.11
N GLU A 54 -0.97 4.68 9.34
CA GLU A 54 0.28 4.50 10.08
C GLU A 54 0.56 3.01 10.23
N MET A 55 1.70 2.56 9.70
CA MET A 55 2.17 1.17 9.77
C MET A 55 3.60 1.18 10.27
N ASP A 56 3.87 0.48 11.37
CA ASP A 56 5.19 0.44 12.03
C ASP A 56 5.79 1.83 12.31
N GLY A 57 4.94 2.81 12.64
CA GLY A 57 5.36 4.21 12.86
C GLY A 57 5.64 5.02 11.59
N TYR A 58 5.47 4.43 10.40
CA TYR A 58 5.62 5.11 9.12
C TYR A 58 4.27 5.54 8.55
N GLU A 59 4.23 6.76 8.00
CA GLU A 59 3.08 7.21 7.23
C GLU A 59 3.05 6.51 5.87
N THR A 60 1.96 5.80 5.61
CA THR A 60 1.76 5.00 4.40
C THR A 60 0.55 5.51 3.64
N SER A 61 0.77 5.92 2.39
CA SER A 61 -0.28 6.37 1.47
C SER A 61 -0.58 5.30 0.43
N VAL A 62 -1.85 4.94 0.28
CA VAL A 62 -2.34 3.93 -0.66
C VAL A 62 -3.28 4.58 -1.66
N TYR A 63 -3.04 4.36 -2.95
CA TYR A 63 -3.84 4.91 -4.04
C TYR A 63 -4.72 3.82 -4.68
N PRO A 64 -5.87 4.18 -5.27
CA PRO A 64 -6.76 3.22 -5.95
C PRO A 64 -6.09 2.42 -7.07
N SER A 65 -5.04 2.97 -7.68
CA SER A 65 -4.24 2.32 -8.72
C SER A 65 -3.34 1.20 -8.23
N GLY A 66 -3.31 0.93 -6.92
CA GLY A 66 -2.36 -0.01 -6.32
C GLY A 66 -0.97 0.59 -6.10
N LYS A 67 -0.78 1.90 -6.29
CA LYS A 67 0.46 2.57 -5.86
C LYS A 67 0.44 2.74 -4.34
N ILE A 68 1.57 2.47 -3.69
CA ILE A 68 1.78 2.69 -2.25
C ILE A 68 3.04 3.54 -2.07
N ILE A 69 3.02 4.47 -1.12
CA ILE A 69 4.18 5.28 -0.74
C ILE A 69 4.33 5.21 0.78
N ILE A 70 5.50 4.78 1.24
CA ILE A 70 5.86 4.73 2.66
C ILE A 70 6.93 5.79 2.91
N LYS A 71 6.57 6.83 3.67
CA LYS A 71 7.48 7.96 3.95
C LYS A 71 8.50 7.57 5.02
N LEU A 72 9.71 8.11 4.92
CA LEU A 72 10.80 7.92 5.90
C LEU A 72 11.28 6.45 6.05
N LEU A 73 10.88 5.56 5.15
CA LEU A 73 11.37 4.19 5.07
C LEU A 73 12.43 4.10 3.98
N GLU A 74 13.63 3.63 4.32
CA GLU A 74 14.73 3.46 3.36
C GLU A 74 14.89 1.98 2.92
N ASP A 75 14.41 1.04 3.74
CA ASP A 75 14.47 -0.39 3.43
C ASP A 75 13.34 -0.80 2.48
N SER A 76 13.72 -1.10 1.23
CA SER A 76 12.78 -1.54 0.19
C SER A 76 12.19 -2.93 0.45
N LYS A 77 12.90 -3.83 1.14
CA LYS A 77 12.36 -5.16 1.49
C LYS A 77 11.26 -5.03 2.54
N LYS A 78 11.52 -4.25 3.60
CA LYS A 78 10.49 -3.91 4.58
C LYS A 78 9.29 -3.21 3.91
N GLY A 79 9.56 -2.34 2.93
CA GLY A 79 8.50 -1.69 2.16
C GLY A 79 7.63 -2.66 1.37
N GLU A 80 8.22 -3.71 0.79
CA GLU A 80 7.50 -4.79 0.12
C GLU A 80 6.64 -5.61 1.11
N GLU A 81 7.18 -5.95 2.28
CA GLU A 81 6.45 -6.68 3.33
C GLU A 81 5.20 -5.92 3.80
N LEU A 82 5.33 -4.63 4.09
CA LEU A 82 4.21 -3.78 4.47
C LEU A 82 3.18 -3.66 3.34
N ALA A 83 3.65 -3.54 2.09
CA ALA A 83 2.77 -3.48 0.93
C ALA A 83 2.00 -4.79 0.72
N ARG A 84 2.59 -5.96 0.98
CA ARG A 84 1.90 -7.26 0.89
C ARG A 84 0.70 -7.31 1.82
N ILE A 85 0.82 -6.79 3.04
CA ILE A 85 -0.30 -6.72 3.99
C ILE A 85 -1.46 -5.88 3.44
N ILE A 86 -1.14 -4.75 2.79
CA ILE A 86 -2.14 -3.89 2.15
C ILE A 86 -2.80 -4.60 0.96
N TYR A 87 -2.02 -5.24 0.09
CA TYR A 87 -2.55 -5.94 -1.08
C TYR A 87 -3.38 -7.18 -0.71
N ASP A 88 -3.05 -7.84 0.40
CA ASP A 88 -3.84 -8.91 1.00
C ASP A 88 -5.23 -8.38 1.40
N CYS A 89 -5.28 -7.31 2.20
CA CYS A 89 -6.53 -6.66 2.57
C CYS A 89 -7.31 -6.10 1.38
N ALA A 90 -6.62 -5.71 0.30
CA ALA A 90 -7.25 -5.26 -0.93
C ALA A 90 -7.77 -6.41 -1.81
N GLY A 91 -7.43 -7.66 -1.49
CA GLY A 91 -7.84 -8.84 -2.27
C GLY A 91 -7.20 -8.91 -3.66
N VAL A 92 -6.04 -8.29 -3.86
CA VAL A 92 -5.35 -8.24 -5.16
C VAL A 92 -4.05 -9.04 -5.18
N LEU A 93 -3.69 -9.69 -4.06
CA LEU A 93 -2.41 -10.38 -3.91
C LEU A 93 -2.23 -11.51 -4.94
N GLU A 94 -3.29 -12.26 -5.24
CA GLU A 94 -3.29 -13.31 -6.28
C GLU A 94 -3.06 -12.77 -7.70
N VAL A 95 -3.44 -11.51 -7.94
CA VAL A 95 -3.34 -10.86 -9.25
C VAL A 95 -1.94 -10.30 -9.49
N ILE A 96 -1.20 -10.03 -8.41
CA ILE A 96 0.13 -9.39 -8.42
C ILE A 96 1.23 -10.29 -7.85
N SER A 97 0.97 -11.57 -7.59
CA SER A 97 1.99 -12.55 -7.20
C SER A 97 2.64 -13.18 -8.42
#